data_AF-A0A1Y5JZ80-F1
#
_entry.id   AF-A0A1Y5JZ80-F1
#
_cell.length_a   1.000
_cell.length_b   1.000
_cell.length_c   1.000
_cell.angle_alpha   90.00
_cell.angle_beta   90.00
_cell.angle_gamma   90.00
#
_symmetry.space_group_name_H-M   'P 1'
#
loop_
_entity.id
_entity.type
_entity.pdbx_description
1 polymer ?
#
loop_
_entity_poly.entity_id
_entity_poly.type
_entity_poly.pdbx_seq_one_letter_code
_entity_poly.pdbx_strand_id
1 'polypeptide(L)'
;MYLSKALLNLNNPKVRLYLLVLIWLVVVVSGLVYFQLASITTFDPQNEMTQSKWSEQFKRNIKWSPSENPKLIIVIDESCGCSKRAVSHMNQLQTHAVRNTYDVQIINQSLTATNLLPNTPGAVLLDASGELVYAGPLSQGLACSASSGFVELAIDNLAAGFNSNLVVTDSKGCYCKGS
;
A
#
# COMPACT_ATOMS: atom_id res chain seq x y z
N MET A 1 18.75 44.56 -29.32
CA MET A 1 18.64 43.54 -30.38
C MET A 1 17.38 42.73 -30.12
N TYR A 2 16.30 43.09 -30.82
CA TYR A 2 15.03 42.37 -31.01
C TYR A 2 14.36 41.64 -29.84
N LEU A 3 13.89 42.42 -28.86
CA LEU A 3 12.65 42.08 -28.14
C LEU A 3 11.48 42.74 -28.87
N SER A 4 10.93 42.05 -29.88
CA SER A 4 9.73 42.52 -30.57
C SER A 4 8.73 41.39 -30.78
N LYS A 5 7.84 41.28 -29.79
CA LYS A 5 6.40 41.01 -29.95
C LYS A 5 6.02 40.13 -31.15
N ALA A 6 6.19 38.82 -31.00
CA ALA A 6 5.25 37.89 -31.60
C ALA A 6 3.92 38.05 -30.83
N LEU A 7 3.11 39.03 -31.22
CA LEU A 7 1.72 39.10 -30.80
C LEU A 7 1.06 37.81 -31.28
N LEU A 8 0.80 36.89 -30.35
CA LEU A 8 -0.07 35.74 -30.58
C LEU A 8 -1.36 36.27 -31.19
N ASN A 9 -1.53 36.10 -32.50
CA ASN A 9 -2.77 36.45 -33.19
C ASN A 9 -3.81 35.40 -32.78
N LEU A 10 -4.48 35.68 -31.65
CA LEU A 10 -5.51 34.85 -31.03
C LEU A 10 -6.71 34.59 -31.97
N ASN A 11 -6.83 35.34 -33.06
CA ASN A 11 -7.88 35.19 -34.06
C ASN A 11 -7.54 34.18 -35.17
N ASN A 12 -6.31 33.66 -35.23
CA ASN A 12 -5.97 32.61 -36.19
C ASN A 12 -6.60 31.28 -35.73
N PRO A 13 -7.44 30.63 -36.55
CA PRO A 13 -8.15 29.39 -36.15
C PRO A 13 -7.18 28.26 -35.75
N LYS A 14 -5.97 28.22 -36.32
CA LYS A 14 -4.93 27.25 -35.94
C LYS A 14 -4.35 27.56 -34.56
N VAL A 15 -4.06 28.83 -34.26
CA VAL A 15 -3.57 29.27 -32.95
C VAL A 15 -4.61 29.02 -31.86
N ARG A 16 -5.89 29.30 -32.16
CA ARG A 16 -7.02 28.99 -31.25
C ARG A 16 -7.13 27.50 -30.98
N LEU A 17 -7.00 26.65 -32.00
CA LEU A 17 -7.02 25.20 -31.84
C LEU A 17 -5.86 24.72 -30.96
N TYR A 18 -4.64 25.17 -31.21
CA TYR A 18 -3.47 24.80 -30.39
C TYR A 18 -3.63 25.23 -28.93
N LEU A 19 -4.16 26.44 -28.68
CA LEU A 19 -4.45 26.90 -27.32
C LEU A 19 -5.52 26.04 -26.64
N LEU A 20 -6.58 25.67 -27.34
CA LEU A 20 -7.61 24.77 -26.80
C LEU A 20 -7.05 23.39 -26.46
N VAL A 21 -6.21 22.82 -27.33
CA VAL A 21 -5.53 21.53 -27.08
C VAL A 21 -4.59 21.64 -25.88
N LEU A 22 -3.85 22.74 -25.76
CA LEU A 22 -2.91 22.96 -24.66
C LEU A 22 -3.66 23.14 -23.33
N ILE A 23 -4.74 23.92 -23.31
CA ILE A 23 -5.60 24.08 -22.13
C ILE A 23 -6.23 22.73 -21.74
N TRP A 24 -6.76 21.99 -22.72
CA TRP A 24 -7.32 20.66 -22.47
C TRP A 24 -6.28 19.71 -21.87
N LEU A 25 -5.06 19.69 -22.43
CA LEU A 25 -3.97 18.87 -21.93
C LEU A 25 -3.58 19.26 -20.49
N VAL A 26 -3.49 20.56 -20.19
CA VAL A 26 -3.22 21.05 -18.82
C VAL A 26 -4.32 20.65 -17.85
N VAL A 27 -5.60 20.75 -18.23
CA VAL A 27 -6.74 20.36 -17.38
C VAL A 27 -6.72 18.84 -17.10
N VAL A 28 -6.48 18.03 -18.13
CA VAL A 28 -6.41 16.56 -17.97
C VAL A 28 -5.23 16.17 -17.08
N VAL A 29 -4.03 16.71 -17.32
CA VAL A 29 -2.84 16.44 -16.49
C VAL A 29 -3.08 16.88 -15.05
N SER A 30 -3.63 18.08 -14.83
CA SER A 30 -3.91 18.59 -13.49
C SER A 30 -4.94 17.72 -12.76
N GLY A 31 -5.99 17.28 -13.46
CA GLY A 31 -6.98 16.35 -12.92
C GLY A 31 -6.35 15.02 -12.50
N LEU A 32 -5.52 14.42 -13.37
CA LEU A 32 -4.82 13.17 -13.07
C LEU A 32 -3.90 13.31 -11.84
N VAL A 33 -3.15 14.40 -11.73
CA VAL A 33 -2.29 14.67 -10.56
C VAL A 33 -3.13 14.84 -9.30
N TYR A 34 -4.22 15.61 -9.36
CA TYR A 34 -5.11 15.80 -8.22
C TYR A 34 -5.68 14.47 -7.70
N PHE A 35 -6.22 13.63 -8.60
CA PHE A 35 -6.80 12.35 -8.21
C PHE A 35 -5.76 11.36 -7.66
N GLN A 36 -4.53 11.37 -8.17
CA GLN A 36 -3.45 10.52 -7.65
C GLN A 36 -2.98 10.98 -6.27
N LEU A 37 -2.77 12.28 -6.08
CA LEU A 37 -2.23 12.81 -4.83
C LEU A 37 -3.26 12.84 -3.69
N ALA A 38 -4.54 13.03 -4.00
CA ALA A 38 -5.61 13.05 -3.00
C ALA A 38 -5.78 11.72 -2.24
N SER A 39 -5.24 10.62 -2.76
CA SER A 39 -5.34 9.28 -2.15
C SER A 39 -4.13 8.89 -1.31
N ILE A 40 -3.13 9.78 -1.14
CA ILE A 40 -1.94 9.48 -0.35
C ILE A 40 -2.21 9.75 1.12
N THR A 41 -2.00 8.76 1.96
CA THR A 41 -2.06 8.89 3.41
C THR A 41 -0.88 8.17 4.06
N THR A 42 -0.62 8.49 5.33
CA THR A 42 0.29 7.71 6.18
C THR A 42 -0.36 6.38 6.54
N PHE A 43 0.38 5.29 6.60
CA PHE A 43 -0.16 3.95 6.85
C PHE A 43 -0.81 3.79 8.24
N ASP A 44 -0.19 4.32 9.29
CA ASP A 44 -0.73 4.32 10.65
C ASP A 44 -0.67 5.73 11.25
N PRO A 45 -1.61 6.63 10.91
CA PRO A 45 -1.57 8.03 11.35
C PRO A 45 -1.64 8.20 12.88
N GLN A 46 -2.16 7.21 13.59
CA GLN A 46 -2.40 7.25 15.03
C GLN A 46 -1.40 6.38 15.82
N ASN A 47 -0.42 5.79 15.14
CA ASN A 47 0.56 4.87 15.72
C ASN A 47 -0.08 3.73 16.54
N GLU A 48 -1.25 3.26 16.11
CA GLU A 48 -1.98 2.17 16.75
C GLU A 48 -1.13 0.90 16.84
N MET A 49 -0.34 0.61 15.80
CA MET A 49 0.47 -0.59 15.69
C MET A 49 1.70 -0.58 16.61
N THR A 50 2.10 0.60 17.09
CA THR A 50 3.20 0.75 18.06
C THR A 50 2.71 0.56 19.49
N GLN A 51 1.39 0.55 19.72
CA GLN A 51 0.84 0.33 21.06
C GLN A 51 1.07 -1.10 21.51
N SER A 52 1.49 -1.30 22.77
CA SER A 52 1.92 -2.62 23.28
C SER A 52 0.83 -3.71 23.23
N LYS A 53 -0.43 -3.34 23.06
CA LYS A 53 -1.57 -4.27 23.03
C LYS A 53 -2.05 -4.61 21.62
N TRP A 54 -1.60 -3.89 20.59
CA TRP A 54 -2.14 -4.03 19.24
C TRP A 54 -1.87 -5.43 18.67
N SER A 55 -0.64 -5.94 18.77
CA SER A 55 -0.27 -7.27 18.25
C SER A 55 -1.11 -8.39 18.90
N GLU A 56 -1.35 -8.29 20.20
CA GLU A 56 -2.19 -9.24 20.95
C GLU A 56 -3.67 -9.11 20.59
N GLN A 57 -4.17 -7.89 20.37
CA GLN A 57 -5.53 -7.66 19.85
C GLN A 57 -5.70 -8.23 18.45
N PHE A 58 -4.73 -7.98 17.57
CA PHE A 58 -4.70 -8.52 16.21
C PHE A 58 -4.78 -10.05 16.23
N LYS A 59 -3.91 -10.72 17.00
CA LYS A 59 -3.91 -12.19 17.16
C LYS A 59 -5.27 -12.72 17.66
N ARG A 60 -5.91 -12.04 18.62
CA ARG A 60 -7.25 -12.42 19.08
C ARG A 60 -8.32 -12.26 18.01
N ASN A 61 -8.30 -11.15 17.26
CA ASN A 61 -9.29 -10.85 16.22
C ASN A 61 -9.22 -11.84 15.05
N ILE A 62 -8.02 -12.32 14.72
CA ILE A 62 -7.83 -13.36 13.70
C ILE A 62 -7.98 -14.79 14.25
N LYS A 63 -8.25 -14.95 15.55
CA LYS A 63 -8.26 -16.24 16.27
C LYS A 63 -6.99 -17.05 15.98
N TRP A 64 -5.84 -16.42 16.14
CA TRP A 64 -4.55 -17.03 15.85
C TRP A 64 -4.35 -18.30 16.70
N SER A 65 -3.78 -19.32 16.07
CA SER A 65 -3.40 -20.60 16.68
C SER A 65 -1.97 -20.92 16.27
N PRO A 66 -1.18 -21.57 17.14
CA PRO A 66 0.13 -22.10 16.78
C PRO A 66 0.05 -22.94 15.51
N SER A 67 1.06 -22.78 14.64
CA SER A 67 1.24 -23.54 13.40
C SER A 67 2.65 -24.11 13.36
N GLU A 68 2.87 -25.13 12.55
CA GLU A 68 4.21 -25.65 12.28
C GLU A 68 5.04 -24.65 11.47
N ASN A 69 4.38 -23.82 10.65
CA ASN A 69 5.00 -22.86 9.76
C ASN A 69 4.73 -21.42 10.18
N PRO A 70 5.66 -20.48 9.89
CA PRO A 70 5.38 -19.05 9.93
C PRO A 70 4.17 -18.70 9.06
N LYS A 71 3.42 -17.67 9.46
CA LYS A 71 2.19 -17.26 8.78
C LYS A 71 2.26 -15.82 8.31
N LEU A 72 2.10 -15.62 7.01
CA LEU A 72 1.91 -14.33 6.36
C LEU A 72 0.40 -14.05 6.26
N ILE A 73 -0.07 -13.02 6.96
CA ILE A 73 -1.45 -12.53 6.89
C ILE A 73 -1.46 -11.25 6.06
N ILE A 74 -2.15 -11.28 4.93
CA ILE A 74 -2.39 -10.11 4.08
C ILE A 74 -3.78 -9.57 4.38
N VAL A 75 -3.87 -8.29 4.75
CA VAL A 75 -5.14 -7.63 5.06
C VAL A 75 -5.47 -6.64 3.96
N ILE A 76 -6.65 -6.81 3.37
CA ILE A 76 -7.15 -5.98 2.26
C ILE A 76 -8.54 -5.42 2.59
N ASP A 77 -8.94 -4.42 1.81
CA ASP A 77 -10.33 -4.00 1.70
C ASP A 77 -10.74 -4.05 0.21
N GLU A 78 -11.70 -4.92 -0.13
CA GLU A 78 -12.17 -5.07 -1.52
C GLU A 78 -12.97 -3.87 -2.04
N SER A 79 -13.55 -3.06 -1.13
CA SER A 79 -14.23 -1.82 -1.50
C SER A 79 -13.24 -0.74 -1.97
N CYS A 80 -11.96 -0.91 -1.63
CA CYS A 80 -10.88 0.03 -1.91
C CYS A 80 -10.18 -0.24 -3.26
N GLY A 81 -9.93 0.84 -4.01
CA GLY A 81 -9.17 0.78 -5.28
C GLY A 81 -7.68 0.48 -5.12
N CYS A 82 -7.05 0.80 -3.98
CA CYS A 82 -5.64 0.48 -3.74
C CYS A 82 -5.42 -1.04 -3.63
N SER A 83 -6.34 -1.80 -3.02
CA SER A 83 -6.27 -3.27 -2.96
C SER A 83 -6.30 -3.91 -4.35
N LYS A 84 -7.13 -3.39 -5.27
CA LYS A 84 -7.22 -3.90 -6.65
C LYS A 84 -5.92 -3.72 -7.43
N ARG A 85 -5.20 -2.63 -7.19
CA ARG A 85 -3.88 -2.36 -7.81
C ARG A 85 -2.78 -3.25 -7.23
N ALA A 86 -2.89 -3.59 -5.96
CA ALA A 86 -1.91 -4.41 -5.26
C ALA A 86 -1.95 -5.92 -5.60
N VAL A 87 -2.97 -6.40 -6.34
CA VAL A 87 -3.15 -7.84 -6.65
C VAL A 87 -1.92 -8.48 -7.27
N SER A 88 -1.25 -7.80 -8.21
CA SER A 88 -0.02 -8.33 -8.82
C SER A 88 1.09 -8.54 -7.80
N HIS A 89 1.23 -7.62 -6.84
CA HIS A 89 2.24 -7.71 -5.77
C HIS A 89 1.87 -8.78 -4.75
N MET A 90 0.59 -8.88 -4.36
CA MET A 90 0.09 -9.93 -3.48
C MET A 90 0.38 -11.33 -4.03
N ASN A 91 0.16 -11.55 -5.33
CA ASN A 91 0.44 -12.83 -5.98
C ASN A 91 1.93 -13.19 -5.94
N GLN A 92 2.81 -12.20 -6.16
CA GLN A 92 4.26 -12.38 -6.06
C GLN A 92 4.68 -12.71 -4.63
N LEU A 93 4.12 -11.99 -3.66
CA LEU A 93 4.40 -12.19 -2.24
C LEU A 93 3.92 -13.55 -1.74
N GLN A 94 2.71 -13.99 -2.13
CA GLN A 94 2.21 -15.32 -1.80
C GLN A 94 3.12 -16.41 -2.37
N THR A 95 3.54 -16.26 -3.64
CA THR A 95 4.48 -17.20 -4.26
C THR A 95 5.82 -17.23 -3.52
N HIS A 96 6.31 -16.06 -3.08
CA HIS A 96 7.55 -15.94 -2.34
C HIS A 96 7.45 -16.55 -0.92
N ALA A 97 6.36 -16.33 -0.21
CA ALA A 97 6.08 -16.91 1.11
C ALA A 97 5.97 -18.44 1.04
N VAL A 98 5.20 -18.98 0.09
CA VAL A 98 5.05 -20.43 -0.08
C VAL A 98 6.38 -21.11 -0.43
N ARG A 99 7.26 -20.47 -1.22
CA ARG A 99 8.60 -20.98 -1.50
C ARG A 99 9.48 -21.08 -0.25
N ASN A 100 9.25 -20.24 0.75
CA ASN A 100 9.93 -20.29 2.03
C ASN A 100 9.20 -21.18 3.07
N THR A 101 8.16 -21.92 2.66
CA THR A 101 7.35 -22.81 3.52
C THR A 101 6.48 -22.04 4.52
N TYR A 102 5.92 -20.90 4.12
CA TYR A 102 5.09 -20.07 5.00
C TYR A 102 3.61 -20.24 4.63
N ASP A 103 2.76 -20.30 5.65
CA ASP A 103 1.31 -20.28 5.47
C ASP A 103 0.88 -18.87 5.03
N VAL A 104 -0.03 -18.77 4.06
CA VAL A 104 -0.55 -17.47 3.60
C VAL A 104 -2.05 -17.40 3.85
N GLN A 105 -2.49 -16.32 4.47
CA GLN A 105 -3.91 -16.04 4.71
C GLN A 105 -4.25 -14.63 4.23
N ILE A 106 -5.29 -14.50 3.40
CA ILE A 106 -5.81 -13.20 2.98
C ILE A 106 -7.10 -12.93 3.76
N ILE A 107 -7.18 -11.76 4.40
CA ILE A 107 -8.35 -11.33 5.15
C ILE A 107 -8.88 -10.04 4.54
N ASN A 108 -10.17 -10.06 4.16
CA ASN A 108 -10.88 -8.85 3.78
C ASN A 108 -11.45 -8.18 5.05
N GLN A 109 -10.83 -7.08 5.49
CA GLN A 109 -11.23 -6.42 6.73
C GLN A 109 -12.59 -5.73 6.65
N SER A 110 -13.09 -5.36 5.46
CA SER A 110 -14.44 -4.80 5.34
C SER A 110 -15.55 -5.81 5.66
N LEU A 111 -15.21 -7.10 5.77
CA LEU A 111 -16.10 -8.16 6.23
C LEU A 111 -15.91 -8.50 7.72
N THR A 112 -14.97 -7.84 8.40
CA THR A 112 -14.68 -8.07 9.82
C THR A 112 -15.39 -7.04 10.69
N ALA A 113 -15.73 -7.42 11.92
CA ALA A 113 -16.40 -6.52 12.86
C ALA A 113 -15.49 -5.41 13.41
N THR A 114 -14.17 -5.54 13.22
CA THR A 114 -13.15 -4.63 13.76
C THR A 114 -12.02 -4.47 12.76
N ASN A 115 -11.54 -3.24 12.57
CA ASN A 115 -10.35 -3.01 11.75
C ASN A 115 -9.13 -3.74 12.30
N LEU A 116 -8.51 -4.56 11.45
CA LEU A 116 -7.30 -5.29 11.80
C LEU A 116 -6.05 -4.42 11.64
N LEU A 117 -6.04 -3.59 10.60
CA LEU A 117 -5.00 -2.59 10.35
C LEU A 117 -5.63 -1.20 10.25
N PRO A 118 -4.87 -0.14 10.65
CA PRO A 118 -5.33 1.24 10.53
C PRO A 118 -5.69 1.60 9.09
N ASN A 119 -4.84 1.18 8.14
CA ASN A 119 -5.07 1.34 6.72
C ASN A 119 -4.73 0.05 5.92
N THR A 120 -5.30 -0.09 4.72
CA THR A 120 -5.08 -1.23 3.80
C THR A 120 -4.65 -0.77 2.40
N PRO A 121 -4.01 -1.61 1.58
CA PRO A 121 -3.56 -2.98 1.88
C PRO A 121 -2.31 -3.04 2.76
N GLY A 122 -2.25 -4.03 3.65
CA GLY A 122 -1.14 -4.25 4.58
C GLY A 122 -0.86 -5.74 4.81
N ALA A 123 0.24 -6.02 5.50
CA ALA A 123 0.64 -7.38 5.84
C ALA A 123 1.13 -7.47 7.29
N VAL A 124 0.90 -8.63 7.89
CA VAL A 124 1.42 -9.03 9.20
C VAL A 124 2.08 -10.40 9.04
N LEU A 125 3.35 -10.51 9.40
CA LEU A 125 4.10 -11.76 9.43
C LEU A 125 4.27 -12.19 10.88
N LEU A 126 3.83 -13.41 11.18
CA LEU A 126 4.03 -14.07 12.46
C LEU A 126 4.94 -15.27 12.26
N ASP A 127 5.85 -15.52 13.19
CA ASP A 127 6.61 -16.76 13.20
C ASP A 127 5.71 -17.96 13.61
N ALA A 128 6.29 -19.16 13.65
CA ALA A 128 5.56 -20.37 14.07
C ALA A 128 5.08 -20.31 15.54
N SER A 129 5.76 -19.52 16.39
CA SER A 129 5.42 -19.34 17.80
C SER A 129 4.35 -18.26 18.06
N GLY A 130 4.02 -17.47 17.04
CA GLY A 130 3.08 -16.35 17.12
C GLY A 130 3.73 -15.03 17.56
N GLU A 131 5.05 -14.94 17.51
CA GLU A 131 5.80 -13.71 17.67
C GLU A 131 5.66 -12.84 16.41
N LEU A 132 5.56 -11.53 16.62
CA LEU A 132 5.49 -10.58 15.52
C LEU A 132 6.85 -10.44 14.83
N VAL A 133 6.86 -10.64 13.51
CA VAL A 133 8.06 -10.48 12.67
C VAL A 133 7.98 -9.22 11.83
N TYR A 134 6.79 -8.96 11.26
CA TYR A 134 6.52 -7.76 10.49
C TYR A 134 5.09 -7.30 10.66
N ALA A 135 4.86 -6.00 10.72
CA ALA A 135 3.54 -5.41 10.49
C ALA A 135 3.66 -4.07 9.78
N GLY A 136 2.92 -3.88 8.70
CA GLY A 136 3.02 -2.64 7.96
C GLY A 136 2.27 -2.66 6.62
N PRO A 137 2.50 -1.65 5.77
CA PRO A 137 1.93 -1.61 4.44
C PRO A 137 2.47 -2.75 3.58
N LEU A 138 1.67 -3.16 2.59
CA LEU A 138 2.13 -4.14 1.61
C LEU A 138 3.21 -3.54 0.70
N SER A 139 3.06 -2.27 0.32
CA SER A 139 3.96 -1.55 -0.58
C SER A 139 4.09 -0.08 -0.17
N GLN A 140 5.18 0.57 -0.61
CA GLN A 140 5.37 2.01 -0.46
C GLN A 140 5.10 2.76 -1.78
N GLY A 141 4.81 4.05 -1.68
CA GLY A 141 4.76 4.95 -2.84
C GLY A 141 3.39 5.09 -3.52
N LEU A 142 3.39 5.93 -4.55
CA LEU A 142 2.19 6.47 -5.21
C LEU A 142 1.43 5.44 -6.05
N ALA A 143 2.13 4.44 -6.57
CA ALA A 143 1.60 3.52 -7.57
C ALA A 143 1.05 2.20 -6.98
N CYS A 144 1.13 1.98 -5.65
CA CYS A 144 0.90 0.65 -5.03
C CYS A 144 1.68 -0.48 -5.73
N SER A 145 2.75 -0.17 -6.47
CA SER A 145 3.45 -1.10 -7.33
C SER A 145 4.69 -1.63 -6.63
N ALA A 146 4.94 -2.94 -6.76
CA ALA A 146 6.06 -3.64 -6.17
C ALA A 146 7.41 -2.96 -6.49
N SER A 147 7.98 -2.26 -5.51
CA SER A 147 9.42 -1.99 -5.47
C SER A 147 9.95 -2.67 -4.22
N SER A 148 10.61 -3.82 -4.38
CA SER A 148 11.35 -4.60 -3.35
C SER A 148 10.87 -4.33 -1.92
N GLY A 149 9.74 -4.94 -1.55
CA GLY A 149 8.98 -4.56 -0.38
C GLY A 149 9.63 -4.98 0.94
N PHE A 150 9.28 -4.25 2.00
CA PHE A 150 9.67 -4.56 3.39
C PHE A 150 9.19 -5.95 3.82
N VAL A 151 8.11 -6.44 3.21
CA VAL A 151 7.54 -7.76 3.53
C VAL A 151 8.43 -8.88 3.02
N GLU A 152 8.93 -8.77 1.78
CA GLU A 152 9.88 -9.73 1.21
C GLU A 152 11.16 -9.79 2.04
N LEU A 153 11.71 -8.64 2.43
CA LEU A 153 12.87 -8.58 3.31
C LEU A 153 12.61 -9.27 4.66
N ALA A 154 11.43 -9.08 5.24
CA ALA A 154 11.06 -9.72 6.50
C ALA A 154 10.91 -11.25 6.34
N ILE A 155 10.38 -11.72 5.21
CA ILE A 155 10.29 -13.14 4.87
C ILE A 155 11.70 -13.74 4.73
N ASP A 156 12.58 -13.09 3.95
CA ASP A 156 13.94 -13.56 3.72
C ASP A 156 14.75 -13.60 5.04
N ASN A 157 14.62 -12.57 5.88
CA ASN A 157 15.29 -12.52 7.19
C ASN A 157 14.82 -13.66 8.11
N LEU A 158 13.50 -13.89 8.18
CA LEU A 158 12.96 -14.96 9.01
C LEU A 158 13.38 -16.33 8.49
N ALA A 159 13.45 -16.52 7.17
CA ALA A 159 13.93 -17.76 6.55
C ALA A 159 15.42 -18.01 6.86
N ALA A 160 16.19 -16.94 7.03
CA ALA A 160 17.58 -16.98 7.50
C ALA A 160 17.72 -17.14 9.02
N GLY A 161 16.61 -17.24 9.77
CA GLY A 161 16.60 -17.41 11.23
C GLY A 161 16.60 -16.12 12.04
N PHE A 162 16.35 -14.97 11.40
CA PHE A 162 16.33 -13.66 12.06
C PHE A 162 14.92 -13.07 12.13
N ASN A 163 14.41 -12.90 13.36
CA ASN A 163 13.19 -12.13 13.58
C ASN A 163 13.50 -10.63 13.45
N SER A 164 12.93 -9.97 12.43
CA SER A 164 13.15 -8.55 12.17
C SER A 164 12.39 -7.63 13.14
N ASN A 165 11.33 -8.13 13.80
CA ASN A 165 10.41 -7.37 14.64
C ASN A 165 10.10 -5.96 14.09
N LEU A 166 9.75 -5.91 12.80
CA LEU A 166 9.68 -4.67 12.04
C LEU A 166 8.24 -4.17 11.96
N VAL A 167 7.96 -3.05 12.63
CA VAL A 167 6.67 -2.35 12.54
C VAL A 167 6.84 -1.06 11.74
N VAL A 168 6.13 -0.95 10.61
CA VAL A 168 6.22 0.19 9.69
C VAL A 168 4.92 1.00 9.74
N THR A 169 4.95 2.13 10.45
CA THR A 169 3.78 3.01 10.66
C THR A 169 3.79 4.25 9.75
N ASP A 170 4.95 4.85 9.53
CA ASP A 170 5.10 6.17 8.90
C ASP A 170 5.22 6.17 7.36
N SER A 171 4.97 5.02 6.73
CA SER A 171 5.01 4.93 5.27
C SER A 171 3.89 5.75 4.64
N LYS A 172 4.20 6.46 3.55
CA LYS A 172 3.22 7.19 2.73
C LYS A 172 2.93 6.44 1.44
N GLY A 173 1.66 6.28 1.12
CA GLY A 173 1.22 5.57 -0.08
C GLY A 173 -0.27 5.71 -0.31
N CYS A 174 -0.76 5.08 -1.39
CA CYS A 174 -2.19 4.89 -1.59
C CYS A 174 -2.66 3.80 -0.63
N TYR A 175 -3.21 4.25 0.48
CA TYR A 175 -3.85 3.39 1.47
C TYR A 175 -5.29 3.84 1.69
N CYS A 176 -6.15 2.88 1.99
CA CYS A 176 -7.53 3.12 2.36
C CYS A 176 -7.66 3.03 3.88
N LYS A 177 -8.41 3.98 4.44
CA LYS A 177 -8.73 3.99 5.86
C LYS A 177 -9.54 2.77 6.23
N GLY A 178 -9.17 2.11 7.33
CA GLY A 178 -10.04 1.11 7.95
C GLY A 178 -11.39 1.74 8.28
N SER A 179 -12.46 1.06 7.85
CA SER A 179 -13.86 1.49 7.99
C SER A 179 -14.41 1.26 9.39
#